data_AF-X0XYC9-F1
#
_entry.id   AF-X0XYC9-F1
#
_cell.length_a   1.000
_cell.length_b   1.000
_cell.length_c   1.000
_cell.angle_alpha   90.00
_cell.angle_beta   90.00
_cell.angle_gamma   90.00
#
_symmetry.space_group_name_H-M   'P 1'
#
loop_
_entity.id
_entity.type
_entity.pdbx_description
1 polymer ?
#
loop_
_entity_poly.entity_id
_entity_poly.type
_entity_poly.pdbx_seq_one_letter_code
_entity_poly.pdbx_strand_id
1 'polypeptide(L)'
;MIDEQAIRQRYLALKGTLDERARRLWAAAEVKSAGRGGFSAVVRATGISSRTVARGVRELESGETPGPGRVRCPGGGRKPAEVLDPGLKTALEALVDPVTRGDPESP
;
A
#
# COMPACT_ATOMS: atom_id res chain seq x y z
N MET A 1 -24.45 -20.24 -9.23
CA MET A 1 -23.62 -20.53 -8.03
C MET A 1 -22.19 -20.13 -8.37
N ILE A 2 -21.48 -19.41 -7.50
CA ILE A 2 -20.09 -19.01 -7.79
C ILE A 2 -19.20 -20.25 -7.64
N ASP A 3 -18.38 -20.54 -8.65
CA ASP A 3 -17.44 -21.65 -8.63
C ASP A 3 -16.16 -21.25 -7.86
N GLU A 4 -16.18 -21.50 -6.54
CA GLU A 4 -15.02 -21.26 -5.67
C GLU A 4 -13.82 -22.14 -6.02
N GLN A 5 -14.05 -23.32 -6.59
CA GLN A 5 -12.98 -24.24 -6.97
C GLN A 5 -12.23 -23.73 -8.20
N ALA A 6 -12.93 -23.19 -9.18
CA ALA A 6 -12.33 -22.51 -10.34
C ALA A 6 -11.55 -21.24 -9.93
N ILE A 7 -12.05 -20.46 -8.98
CA ILE A 7 -11.31 -19.31 -8.42
C ILE A 7 -10.02 -19.80 -7.74
N ARG A 8 -10.12 -20.84 -6.91
CA ARG A 8 -8.97 -21.41 -6.21
C ARG A 8 -7.91 -21.95 -7.17
N GLN A 9 -8.31 -22.65 -8.23
CA GLN A 9 -7.38 -23.18 -9.23
C GLN A 9 -6.61 -22.07 -9.94
N ARG A 10 -7.30 -21.03 -10.41
CA ARG A 10 -6.65 -19.86 -11.03
C ARG A 10 -5.70 -19.16 -10.07
N TYR A 11 -6.08 -19.03 -8.79
CA TYR A 11 -5.20 -18.46 -7.77
C TYR A 11 -3.95 -19.31 -7.54
N LEU A 12 -4.09 -20.63 -7.36
CA LEU A 12 -2.96 -21.53 -7.09
C LEU A 12 -1.97 -21.57 -8.26
N ALA A 13 -2.46 -21.44 -9.51
CA ALA A 13 -1.62 -21.38 -10.69
C ALA A 13 -0.73 -20.13 -10.73
N LEU A 14 -1.20 -19.00 -10.21
CA LEU A 14 -0.50 -17.70 -10.30
C LEU A 14 0.16 -17.26 -8.98
N LYS A 15 -0.21 -17.82 -7.83
CA LYS A 15 0.23 -17.30 -6.51
C LYS A 15 1.75 -17.18 -6.34
N GLY A 16 2.52 -18.03 -7.03
CA GLY A 16 3.99 -18.05 -6.95
C GLY A 16 4.68 -16.94 -7.76
N THR A 17 3.97 -16.36 -8.74
CA THR A 17 4.51 -15.30 -9.62
C THR A 17 3.96 -13.91 -9.27
N LEU A 18 2.86 -13.86 -8.52
CA LEU A 18 2.20 -12.61 -8.13
C LEU A 18 2.90 -11.94 -6.94
N ASP A 19 3.40 -10.72 -7.17
CA ASP A 19 3.78 -9.81 -6.09
C ASP A 19 2.56 -9.40 -5.23
N GLU A 20 2.79 -8.64 -4.15
CA GLU A 20 1.72 -8.25 -3.23
C GLU A 20 0.59 -7.45 -3.91
N ARG A 21 0.94 -6.60 -4.89
CA ARG A 21 -0.02 -5.73 -5.59
C ARG A 21 -0.76 -6.50 -6.66
N ALA A 22 -0.06 -7.24 -7.50
CA ALA A 22 -0.64 -8.07 -8.55
C ALA A 22 -1.62 -9.07 -7.93
N ARG A 23 -1.28 -9.68 -6.79
CA ARG A 23 -2.19 -10.55 -6.03
C ARG A 23 -3.46 -9.85 -5.59
N ARG A 24 -3.33 -8.61 -5.09
CA ARG A 24 -4.45 -7.80 -4.62
C ARG A 24 -5.38 -7.38 -5.78
N LEU A 25 -4.81 -6.95 -6.89
CA LEU A 25 -5.54 -6.56 -8.10
C LEU A 25 -6.20 -7.76 -8.76
N TRP A 26 -5.52 -8.92 -8.80
CA TRP A 26 -6.11 -10.16 -9.29
C TRP A 26 -7.34 -10.56 -8.47
N ALA A 27 -7.24 -10.53 -7.14
CA ALA A 27 -8.39 -10.82 -6.27
C ALA A 27 -9.55 -9.84 -6.52
N ALA A 28 -9.26 -8.56 -6.72
CA ALA A 28 -10.27 -7.55 -7.04
C ALA A 28 -10.96 -7.80 -8.38
N ALA A 29 -10.20 -8.20 -9.41
CA ALA A 29 -10.73 -8.58 -10.71
C ALA A 29 -11.69 -9.78 -10.59
N GLU A 30 -11.32 -10.81 -9.81
CA GLU A 30 -12.18 -11.95 -9.54
C GLU A 30 -13.48 -11.58 -8.81
N VAL A 31 -13.41 -10.63 -7.86
CA VAL A 31 -14.62 -10.13 -7.19
C VAL A 31 -15.55 -9.45 -8.19
N LYS A 32 -15.01 -8.60 -9.09
CA LYS A 32 -15.82 -7.92 -10.11
C LYS A 32 -16.42 -8.91 -11.11
N SER A 33 -15.66 -9.92 -11.55
CA SER A 33 -16.17 -10.93 -12.50
C SER A 33 -17.21 -11.87 -11.88
N ALA A 34 -17.06 -12.22 -10.61
CA ALA A 34 -17.98 -13.14 -9.92
C ALA A 34 -19.32 -12.48 -9.53
N GLY A 35 -19.41 -11.14 -9.49
CA GLY A 35 -20.65 -10.41 -9.19
C GLY A 35 -21.11 -10.55 -7.73
N ARG A 36 -22.43 -10.61 -7.51
CA ARG A 36 -23.01 -10.64 -6.15
C ARG A 36 -22.55 -11.87 -5.38
N GLY A 37 -21.89 -11.64 -4.24
CA GLY A 37 -21.29 -12.71 -3.42
C GLY A 37 -19.84 -13.08 -3.81
N GLY A 38 -19.31 -12.49 -4.89
CA GLY A 38 -17.94 -12.69 -5.37
C GLY A 38 -16.89 -12.38 -4.30
N PHE A 39 -17.11 -11.32 -3.51
CA PHE A 39 -16.20 -10.96 -2.42
C PHE A 39 -15.98 -12.12 -1.44
N SER A 40 -17.06 -12.69 -0.90
CA SER A 40 -16.97 -13.77 0.08
C SER A 40 -16.43 -15.05 -0.56
N ALA A 41 -16.81 -15.34 -1.81
CA ALA A 41 -16.31 -16.49 -2.56
C ALA A 41 -14.79 -16.41 -2.79
N VAL A 42 -14.26 -15.25 -3.18
CA VAL A 42 -12.82 -15.03 -3.37
C VAL A 42 -12.06 -15.18 -2.06
N VAL A 43 -12.55 -14.61 -0.96
CA VAL A 43 -11.91 -14.76 0.36
C VAL A 43 -11.83 -16.23 0.78
N ARG A 44 -12.93 -16.98 0.64
CA ARG A 44 -12.96 -18.42 0.97
C ARG A 44 -12.06 -19.25 0.06
N ALA A 45 -12.10 -19.01 -1.25
CA ALA A 45 -11.34 -19.78 -2.24
C ALA A 45 -9.82 -19.57 -2.13
N THR A 46 -9.39 -18.36 -1.78
CA THR A 46 -7.98 -17.95 -1.84
C THR A 46 -7.29 -17.86 -0.48
N GLY A 47 -8.05 -17.69 0.60
CA GLY A 47 -7.52 -17.39 1.94
C GLY A 47 -6.91 -15.99 2.07
N ILE A 48 -7.03 -15.14 1.05
CA ILE A 48 -6.58 -13.75 1.12
C ILE A 48 -7.46 -13.00 2.12
N SER A 49 -6.84 -12.18 2.98
CA SER A 49 -7.59 -11.41 3.97
C SER A 49 -8.65 -10.51 3.29
N SER A 50 -9.84 -10.44 3.90
CA SER A 50 -10.93 -9.57 3.43
C SER A 50 -10.47 -8.12 3.28
N ARG A 51 -9.62 -7.63 4.20
CA ARG A 51 -9.02 -6.29 4.13
C ARG A 51 -8.17 -6.11 2.87
N THR A 52 -7.39 -7.12 2.49
CA THR A 52 -6.56 -7.09 1.27
C THR A 52 -7.44 -7.07 0.02
N VAL A 53 -8.47 -7.93 -0.05
CA VAL A 53 -9.41 -7.95 -1.19
C VAL A 53 -10.14 -6.61 -1.32
N ALA A 54 -10.67 -6.08 -0.22
CA ALA A 54 -11.35 -4.77 -0.20
C ALA A 54 -10.45 -3.61 -0.60
N ARG A 55 -9.16 -3.68 -0.26
CA ARG A 55 -8.17 -2.70 -0.72
C ARG A 55 -7.95 -2.82 -2.23
N GLY A 56 -7.87 -4.04 -2.78
CA GLY A 56 -7.74 -4.25 -4.22
C GLY A 56 -8.93 -3.72 -5.00
N VAL A 57 -10.16 -3.97 -4.52
CA VAL A 57 -11.39 -3.46 -5.14
C VAL A 57 -11.35 -1.93 -5.21
N ARG A 58 -11.01 -1.25 -4.11
CA ARG A 58 -10.85 0.20 -4.08
C ARG A 58 -9.75 0.70 -5.02
N GLU A 59 -8.60 0.04 -5.07
CA GLU A 59 -7.51 0.40 -5.99
C GLU A 59 -7.93 0.26 -7.46
N LEU A 60 -8.74 -0.76 -7.79
CA LEU A 60 -9.23 -0.98 -9.14
C LEU A 60 -10.37 -0.02 -9.52
N GLU A 61 -11.16 0.43 -8.54
CA GLU A 61 -12.19 1.46 -8.72
C GLU A 61 -11.63 2.87 -8.84
N SER A 62 -10.58 3.21 -8.07
CA SER A 62 -9.95 4.53 -8.14
C SER A 62 -9.12 4.72 -9.41
N GLY A 63 -8.65 3.62 -10.02
CA GLY A 63 -7.73 3.68 -11.17
C GLY A 63 -6.34 4.21 -10.81
N GLU A 64 -6.07 4.47 -9.53
CA GLU A 64 -4.79 4.98 -9.06
C GLU A 64 -3.72 3.92 -9.22
N THR A 65 -2.71 4.22 -10.03
CA THR A 65 -1.53 3.38 -10.14
C THR A 65 -0.37 4.02 -9.36
N PRO A 66 0.25 3.28 -8.43
CA PRO A 66 1.53 3.68 -7.89
C PRO A 66 2.51 4.01 -9.01
N GLY A 67 3.30 5.07 -8.82
CA GLY A 67 4.36 5.46 -9.75
C GLY A 67 5.33 4.29 -10.04
N PRO A 68 6.09 4.39 -11.15
CA PRO A 68 6.96 3.31 -11.62
C PRO A 68 7.89 2.79 -10.53
N GLY A 69 8.02 1.46 -10.43
CA GLY A 69 8.82 0.78 -9.42
C GLY A 69 8.18 0.65 -8.03
N ARG A 70 6.95 1.14 -7.81
CA ARG A 70 6.25 1.05 -6.52
C ARG A 70 5.13 0.01 -6.51
N VAL A 71 5.16 -0.85 -5.48
CA VAL A 71 4.10 -1.84 -5.21
C VAL A 71 2.91 -1.22 -4.46
N ARG A 72 3.09 -0.06 -3.80
CA ARG A 72 2.06 0.60 -2.99
C ARG A 72 1.94 2.09 -3.35
N CYS A 73 0.73 2.64 -3.27
CA CYS A 73 0.50 4.08 -3.48
C CYS A 73 1.32 4.93 -2.48
N PRO A 74 1.61 6.20 -2.80
CA PRO A 74 2.14 7.16 -1.81
C PRO A 74 1.27 7.18 -0.53
N GLY A 75 1.88 7.51 0.62
CA GLY A 75 1.13 7.65 1.88
C GLY A 75 0.90 6.36 2.69
N GLY A 76 1.42 5.21 2.25
CA GLY A 76 1.32 3.94 2.97
C GLY A 76 2.30 3.72 4.12
N GLY A 77 3.04 4.76 4.54
CA GLY A 77 4.02 4.73 5.62
C GLY A 77 3.75 5.81 6.66
N ARG A 78 4.48 5.78 7.79
CA ARG A 78 4.44 6.87 8.77
C ARG A 78 4.78 8.17 8.03
N LYS A 79 3.92 9.18 8.19
CA LYS A 79 4.17 10.50 7.60
C LYS A 79 5.53 11.01 8.11
N PRO A 80 6.34 11.69 7.27
CA PRO A 80 7.55 12.36 7.72
C PRO A 80 7.25 13.24 8.94
N ALA A 81 8.20 13.35 9.87
CA ALA A 81 8.00 14.13 11.08
C ALA A 81 7.64 15.60 10.76
N GLU A 82 8.20 16.17 9.69
CA GLU A 82 7.88 17.51 9.15
C GLU A 82 6.42 17.69 8.72
N VAL A 83 5.72 16.61 8.32
CA VAL A 83 4.30 16.67 7.94
C VAL A 83 3.40 16.60 9.19
N LEU A 84 3.88 15.97 10.26
CA LEU A 84 3.15 15.86 11.53
C LEU A 84 3.38 17.09 12.41
N ASP A 85 4.58 17.67 12.33
CA ASP A 85 5.01 18.88 13.02
C ASP A 85 5.67 19.81 12.00
N PRO A 86 4.90 20.75 11.42
CA PRO A 86 5.42 21.74 10.48
C PRO A 86 6.50 22.66 11.08
N GLY A 87 6.56 22.79 12.41
CA GLY A 87 7.55 23.61 13.12
C GLY A 87 8.85 22.87 13.42
N LEU A 88 8.90 21.55 13.20
CA LEU A 88 10.03 20.69 13.56
C LEU A 88 11.35 21.17 12.97
N LYS A 89 11.34 21.55 11.69
CA LYS A 89 12.56 21.99 11.00
C LYS A 89 13.12 23.27 11.63
N THR A 90 12.26 24.25 11.85
CA THR A 90 12.63 25.52 12.50
C THR A 90 13.05 25.32 13.95
N ALA A 91 12.40 24.42 14.69
CA ALA A 91 12.79 24.09 16.06
C ALA A 91 14.16 23.39 16.14
N LEU A 92 14.44 22.48 15.21
CA LEU A 92 15.74 21.83 15.09
C LEU A 92 16.83 22.84 14.68
N GLU A 93 16.52 23.71 13.72
CA GLU A 93 17.41 24.81 13.31
C GLU A 93 17.71 25.69 14.52
N ALA A 94 16.71 26.11 15.31
CA ALA A 94 16.92 26.92 16.52
C ALA A 94 17.68 26.20 17.66
N LEU A 95 17.61 24.87 17.74
CA LEU A 95 18.40 24.08 18.69
C LEU A 95 19.86 23.94 18.26
N VAL A 96 20.12 23.95 16.95
CA VAL A 96 21.45 23.84 16.36
C VAL A 96 22.07 25.22 16.14
N ASP A 97 21.26 26.27 16.01
CA ASP A 97 21.69 27.64 15.75
C ASP A 97 22.59 28.09 16.89
N PRO A 98 23.91 28.20 16.63
CA PRO A 98 24.86 28.49 17.68
C PRO A 98 24.68 29.96 18.05
N VAL A 99 24.33 30.20 19.31
CA VAL A 99 24.94 31.36 19.98
C VAL A 99 26.44 31.06 19.99
N THR A 100 27.11 31.49 18.91
CA THR A 100 28.55 31.73 18.78
C THR A 100 29.42 30.82 19.63
N ARG A 101 29.67 29.59 19.18
CA ARG A 101 30.96 28.95 19.49
C ARG A 101 31.92 29.41 18.40
N GLY A 102 32.75 30.39 18.74
CA GLY A 102 33.72 30.99 17.84
C GLY A 102 34.58 29.96 17.12
N ASP A 103 35.04 30.34 15.93
CA ASP A 103 36.04 29.60 15.17
C ASP A 103 37.33 29.50 16.01
N PRO A 104 37.85 28.30 16.32
CA PRO A 104 39.07 28.16 17.12
C PRO A 104 40.33 28.73 16.44
N GLU A 105 40.27 29.11 15.15
CA GLU A 105 41.40 29.70 14.40
C GLU A 105 41.18 31.14 13.91
N SER A 106 40.46 31.97 14.67
CA SER A 106 40.54 33.42 14.47
C SER A 106 41.67 34.02 15.34
N PRO A 107 42.57 34.86 14.78
CA PRO A 107 43.81 35.30 15.42
C PRO A 107 43.62 36.16 16.68
#